data_AF-A0A212J4Q5-F1
#
_entry.id   AF-A0A212J4Q5-F1
#
_cell.length_a   1.000
_cell.length_b   1.000
_cell.length_c   1.000
_cell.angle_alpha   90.00
_cell.angle_beta   90.00
_cell.angle_gamma   90.00
#
_symmetry.space_group_name_H-M   'P 1'
#
loop_
_entity.id
_entity.type
_entity.pdbx_description
1 polymer ?
#
loop_
_entity_poly.entity_id
_entity_poly.type
_entity_poly.pdbx_seq_one_letter_code
_entity_poly.pdbx_strand_id
1 'polypeptide(L)'
;MKIEQLSIFLENKAGRLAEVTDVLAKACINIRALSLADTSDFGILRLIVNDHETAKTALKSAGFTVGLTSVVAVEVPHVPGGLNAILQMLGKKGINVEYMYAFLQKGDNAVLIFRFNNLDAAMEVLREAKIPILSSEQVCHG
;
A
#
# COMPACT_ATOMS: atom_id res chain seq x y z
N MET A 1 5.67 11.63 -0.24
CA MET A 1 6.41 10.42 -0.67
C MET A 1 6.02 9.22 0.17
N LYS A 2 5.99 9.34 1.50
CA LYS A 2 5.25 8.40 2.34
C LYS A 2 3.75 8.50 2.01
N ILE A 3 3.10 7.35 1.96
CA ILE A 3 1.66 7.18 1.73
C ILE A 3 1.12 6.43 2.93
N GLU A 4 -0.01 6.89 3.47
CA GLU A 4 -0.66 6.24 4.60
C GLU A 4 -1.61 5.15 4.10
N GLN A 5 -1.29 3.91 4.47
CA GLN A 5 -2.11 2.73 4.21
C GLN A 5 -2.95 2.39 5.43
N LEU A 6 -4.24 2.14 5.23
CA LEU A 6 -5.11 1.54 6.23
C LEU A 6 -4.82 0.04 6.30
N SER A 7 -4.57 -0.47 7.50
CA SER A 7 -4.43 -1.90 7.78
C SER A 7 -5.59 -2.33 8.67
N ILE A 8 -6.53 -3.10 8.12
CA ILE A 8 -7.78 -3.49 8.76
C ILE A 8 -7.71 -4.97 9.08
N PHE A 9 -7.86 -5.32 10.35
CA PHE A 9 -7.94 -6.72 10.76
C PHE A 9 -9.34 -7.27 10.47
N LEU A 10 -9.40 -8.39 9.77
CA LEU A 10 -10.63 -9.04 9.35
C LEU A 10 -10.64 -10.51 9.76
N GLU A 11 -11.79 -10.97 10.22
CA GLU A 11 -12.10 -12.41 10.29
C GLU A 11 -12.33 -12.94 8.88
N ASN A 12 -11.84 -14.16 8.61
CA ASN A 12 -12.08 -14.84 7.34
C ASN A 12 -13.51 -15.42 7.32
N LYS A 13 -14.49 -14.52 7.20
CA LYS A 13 -15.92 -14.84 7.14
C LYS A 13 -16.58 -14.17 5.95
N ALA A 14 -17.53 -14.87 5.35
CA ALA A 14 -18.34 -14.33 4.27
C ALA A 14 -19.03 -13.02 4.71
N GLY A 15 -19.02 -12.02 3.83
CA GLY A 15 -19.64 -10.71 4.08
C GLY A 15 -18.75 -9.69 4.81
N ARG A 16 -17.73 -10.11 5.55
CA ARG A 16 -16.95 -9.16 6.38
C ARG A 16 -16.18 -8.11 5.55
N LEU A 17 -15.68 -8.51 4.39
CA LEU A 17 -15.08 -7.57 3.44
C LEU A 17 -16.12 -6.60 2.84
N ALA A 18 -17.33 -7.08 2.57
CA ALA A 18 -18.41 -6.25 2.03
C ALA A 18 -18.83 -5.16 3.03
N GLU A 19 -18.88 -5.49 4.31
CA GLU A 19 -19.17 -4.53 5.39
C GLU A 19 -18.12 -3.41 5.47
N VAL A 20 -16.83 -3.74 5.31
CA VAL A 20 -15.76 -2.72 5.22
C VAL A 20 -16.02 -1.78 4.05
N THR A 21 -16.29 -2.34 2.86
CA THR A 21 -16.51 -1.53 1.66
C THR A 21 -17.79 -0.71 1.73
N ASP A 22 -18.83 -1.18 2.42
CA ASP A 22 -20.06 -0.44 2.65
C ASP A 22 -19.84 0.78 3.56
N VAL A 23 -19.04 0.63 4.63
CA VAL A 23 -18.65 1.77 5.49
C VAL A 23 -17.90 2.84 4.69
N LEU A 24 -16.94 2.42 3.85
CA LEU A 24 -16.19 3.34 3.01
C LEU A 24 -17.09 4.03 1.97
N ALA A 25 -18.00 3.29 1.34
CA ALA A 25 -18.94 3.83 0.38
C ALA A 25 -19.88 4.87 1.00
N LYS A 26 -20.43 4.59 2.19
CA LYS A 26 -21.28 5.53 2.95
C LYS A 26 -20.54 6.79 3.39
N ALA A 27 -19.22 6.70 3.58
CA ALA A 27 -18.36 7.84 3.87
C ALA A 27 -17.84 8.55 2.60
N CYS A 28 -18.30 8.16 1.41
CA CYS A 28 -17.85 8.69 0.12
C CYS A 28 -16.33 8.53 -0.11
N ILE A 29 -15.74 7.45 0.40
CA ILE A 29 -14.32 7.14 0.26
C ILE A 29 -14.11 6.18 -0.91
N ASN A 30 -13.21 6.56 -1.82
CA ASN A 30 -12.83 5.71 -2.93
C ASN A 30 -11.58 4.88 -2.60
N ILE A 31 -11.57 3.61 -3.02
CA ILE A 31 -10.43 2.71 -2.86
C ILE A 31 -9.53 2.84 -4.08
N ARG A 32 -8.23 3.08 -3.84
CA ARG A 32 -7.22 3.32 -4.88
C ARG A 32 -6.36 2.09 -5.13
N ALA A 33 -5.94 1.43 -4.05
CA ALA A 33 -5.23 0.17 -4.11
C ALA A 33 -5.68 -0.71 -2.95
N LEU A 34 -5.65 -2.03 -3.15
CA LEU A 34 -5.92 -2.98 -2.09
C LEU A 34 -4.98 -4.17 -2.17
N SER A 35 -4.72 -4.77 -1.01
CA SER A 35 -4.08 -6.07 -0.87
C SER A 35 -4.71 -6.75 0.33
N LEU A 36 -5.09 -8.02 0.18
CA LEU A 36 -5.54 -8.85 1.29
C LEU A 36 -4.43 -9.86 1.58
N ALA A 37 -3.92 -9.83 2.80
CA ALA A 37 -3.00 -10.85 3.30
C ALA A 37 -3.75 -11.69 4.33
N ASP A 38 -4.09 -12.93 3.98
CA ASP A 38 -4.91 -13.82 4.78
C ASP A 38 -4.15 -15.04 5.32
N THR A 39 -4.67 -15.57 6.42
CA THR A 39 -4.41 -16.90 6.95
C THR A 39 -5.75 -17.66 7.02
N SER A 40 -5.77 -18.87 7.58
CA SER A 40 -6.99 -19.68 7.70
C SER A 40 -8.15 -18.91 8.34
N ASP A 41 -7.88 -18.20 9.44
CA ASP A 41 -8.93 -17.67 10.32
C ASP A 41 -9.07 -16.15 10.23
N PHE A 42 -8.01 -15.44 9.84
CA PHE A 42 -7.97 -13.99 9.83
C PHE A 42 -7.15 -13.45 8.67
N GLY A 43 -7.38 -12.19 8.30
CA GLY A 43 -6.57 -11.48 7.33
C GLY A 43 -6.37 -10.02 7.69
N ILE A 44 -5.41 -9.40 7.03
CA ILE A 44 -5.18 -7.96 7.05
C ILE A 44 -5.53 -7.43 5.67
N LEU A 45 -6.62 -6.67 5.60
CA LEU A 45 -6.96 -5.88 4.43
C LEU A 45 -6.17 -4.57 4.49
N ARG A 46 -5.32 -4.38 3.49
CA ARG A 46 -4.52 -3.19 3.28
C ARG A 46 -5.19 -2.34 2.22
N LEU A 47 -5.49 -1.08 2.53
CA LEU A 47 -6.12 -0.15 1.60
C LEU A 47 -5.31 1.13 1.48
N ILE A 48 -5.15 1.60 0.24
CA ILE A 48 -4.85 3.00 -0.07
C ILE A 48 -6.16 3.62 -0.53
N VAL A 49 -6.53 4.76 0.04
CA VAL A 49 -7.78 5.47 -0.22
C VAL A 49 -7.50 6.94 -0.52
N ASN A 50 -8.49 7.64 -1.10
CA ASN A 50 -8.37 9.07 -1.37
C ASN A 50 -8.32 9.94 -0.09
N ASP A 51 -8.94 9.50 1.01
CA ASP A 51 -8.88 10.19 2.31
C ASP A 51 -8.77 9.16 3.45
N HIS A 52 -7.54 8.98 3.94
CA HIS A 52 -7.24 7.98 4.97
C HIS A 52 -7.73 8.38 6.36
N GLU A 53 -7.80 9.67 6.68
CA GLU A 53 -8.24 10.14 8.00
C GLU A 53 -9.74 9.92 8.19
N THR A 54 -10.54 10.31 7.19
CA THR A 54 -12.00 10.10 7.19
C THR A 54 -12.31 8.60 7.17
N ALA A 55 -11.64 7.83 6.32
CA ALA A 55 -11.82 6.38 6.22
C ALA A 55 -11.50 5.65 7.54
N LYS A 56 -10.36 5.97 8.17
CA LYS A 56 -9.97 5.40 9.46
C LYS A 56 -11.01 5.71 10.54
N THR A 57 -11.50 6.95 10.57
CA THR A 57 -12.51 7.38 11.54
C THR A 57 -13.81 6.61 11.34
N ALA A 58 -14.34 6.57 10.12
CA ALA A 58 -15.57 5.86 9.79
C ALA A 58 -15.49 4.36 10.12
N LEU A 59 -14.39 3.70 9.76
CA LEU A 59 -14.17 2.27 10.04
C LEU A 59 -14.06 1.99 11.54
N LYS A 60 -13.35 2.84 12.30
CA LYS A 60 -13.29 2.70 13.77
C LYS A 60 -14.65 2.90 14.42
N SER A 61 -15.44 3.89 13.97
CA SER A 61 -16.80 4.13 14.45
C SER A 61 -17.74 2.95 14.14
N ALA A 62 -17.48 2.22 13.05
CA ALA A 62 -18.19 0.99 12.70
C ALA A 62 -17.67 -0.27 13.41
N GLY A 63 -16.74 -0.13 14.36
CA GLY A 63 -16.23 -1.23 15.19
C GLY A 63 -15.09 -2.06 14.57
N PHE A 64 -14.47 -1.59 13.48
CA PHE A 64 -13.30 -2.26 12.91
C PHE A 64 -12.00 -1.87 13.64
N THR A 65 -11.09 -2.82 13.77
CA THR A 65 -9.71 -2.55 14.21
C THR A 65 -8.88 -2.08 13.02
N VAL A 66 -8.48 -0.80 13.05
CA VAL A 66 -7.76 -0.14 11.95
C VAL A 66 -6.47 0.49 12.44
N GLY A 67 -5.36 0.11 11.81
CA GLY A 67 -4.04 0.75 11.92
C GLY A 67 -3.71 1.61 10.71
N LEU A 68 -2.73 2.51 10.87
CA LEU A 68 -2.08 3.20 9.76
C LEU A 68 -0.66 2.65 9.60
N THR A 69 -0.21 2.55 8.37
CA THR A 69 1.14 2.10 8.05
C THR A 69 1.69 2.91 6.89
N SER A 70 2.83 3.57 7.12
CA SER A 70 3.50 4.30 6.05
C SER A 70 4.15 3.33 5.06
N VAL A 71 3.85 3.53 3.78
CA VAL A 71 4.38 2.80 2.62
C VAL A 71 4.88 3.77 1.56
N VAL A 72 5.54 3.28 0.51
CA VAL A 72 6.05 4.10 -0.59
C VAL A 72 5.65 3.47 -1.92
N ALA A 73 5.19 4.29 -2.86
CA ALA A 73 4.92 3.88 -4.24
C ALA A 73 6.15 4.13 -5.11
N VAL A 74 6.60 3.10 -5.83
CA VAL A 74 7.84 3.11 -6.62
C VAL A 74 7.54 2.68 -8.05
N GLU A 75 8.03 3.43 -9.03
CA GLU A 75 8.02 2.98 -10.42
C GLU A 75 9.09 1.91 -10.66
N VAL A 76 8.66 0.82 -11.28
CA VAL A 76 9.50 -0.30 -11.63
C VAL A 76 9.49 -0.47 -13.15
N PRO A 77 10.67 -0.58 -13.79
CA PRO A 77 10.74 -0.83 -15.22
C PRO A 77 9.91 -2.05 -15.62
N HIS A 78 9.02 -1.89 -16.60
CA HIS A 78 8.13 -2.95 -17.06
C HIS A 78 8.82 -3.91 -18.04
N VAL A 79 9.93 -4.50 -17.59
CA VAL A 79 10.74 -5.47 -18.35
C VAL A 79 11.17 -6.63 -17.44
N PRO A 80 11.46 -7.82 -17.99
CA PRO A 80 12.02 -8.92 -17.21
C PRO A 80 13.25 -8.48 -16.40
N GLY A 81 13.23 -8.76 -15.09
CA GLY A 81 14.31 -8.38 -14.18
C GLY A 81 14.29 -6.93 -13.68
N GLY A 82 13.37 -6.08 -14.13
CA GLY A 82 13.25 -4.68 -13.68
C GLY A 82 13.10 -4.55 -12.16
N LEU A 83 12.19 -5.35 -11.58
CA LEU A 83 12.04 -5.43 -10.11
C LEU A 83 13.28 -6.02 -9.43
N ASN A 84 13.89 -7.06 -10.01
CA ASN A 84 15.06 -7.72 -9.44
C ASN A 84 16.23 -6.74 -9.28
N ALA A 85 16.46 -5.87 -10.27
CA ALA A 85 17.52 -4.85 -10.18
C ALA A 85 17.34 -3.93 -8.95
N ILE A 86 16.10 -3.50 -8.68
CA ILE A 86 15.76 -2.66 -7.52
C ILE A 86 15.97 -3.44 -6.21
N LEU A 87 15.46 -4.67 -6.13
CA LEU A 87 15.57 -5.50 -4.93
C LEU A 87 17.02 -5.86 -4.58
N GLN A 88 17.85 -6.17 -5.58
CA GLN A 88 19.29 -6.44 -5.38
C GLN A 88 20.01 -5.21 -4.85
N MET A 89 19.68 -4.03 -5.36
CA MET A 89 20.25 -2.77 -4.93
C MET A 89 19.90 -2.46 -3.46
N LEU A 90 18.63 -2.63 -3.08
CA LEU A 90 18.17 -2.50 -1.69
C LEU A 90 18.83 -3.53 -0.76
N GLY A 91 18.92 -4.79 -1.20
CA GLY A 91 19.53 -5.88 -0.45
C GLY A 91 21.00 -5.64 -0.14
N LYS A 92 21.78 -5.07 -1.07
CA LYS A 92 23.18 -4.66 -0.84
C LYS A 92 23.34 -3.60 0.24
N LYS A 93 22.28 -2.86 0.56
CA LYS A 93 22.22 -1.85 1.63
C LYS A 93 21.59 -2.38 2.92
N GLY A 94 21.27 -3.68 2.98
CA GLY A 94 20.63 -4.29 4.16
C GLY A 94 19.17 -3.89 4.36
N ILE A 95 18.51 -3.39 3.32
CA ILE A 95 17.12 -2.93 3.38
C ILE A 95 16.21 -4.09 2.98
N ASN A 96 15.32 -4.48 3.89
CA ASN A 96 14.38 -5.56 3.68
C ASN A 96 13.02 -5.03 3.25
N VAL A 97 12.40 -5.70 2.27
CA VAL A 97 10.99 -5.50 1.90
C VAL A 97 10.14 -6.39 2.79
N GLU A 98 9.29 -5.80 3.63
CA GLU A 98 8.38 -6.55 4.50
C GLU A 98 7.21 -7.13 3.70
N TYR A 99 6.65 -6.32 2.80
CA TYR A 99 5.65 -6.73 1.81
C TYR A 99 5.59 -5.70 0.68
N MET A 100 5.04 -6.13 -0.45
CA MET A 100 4.76 -5.28 -1.58
C MET A 100 3.54 -5.79 -2.36
N TYR A 101 2.89 -4.91 -3.09
CA TYR A 101 1.79 -5.25 -3.99
C TYR A 101 1.74 -4.29 -5.17
N ALA A 102 1.20 -4.77 -6.28
CA ALA A 102 1.07 -3.97 -7.49
C ALA A 102 -0.12 -3.01 -7.40
N PHE A 103 0.09 -1.79 -7.91
CA PHE A 103 -0.95 -0.81 -8.16
C PHE A 103 -1.01 -0.58 -9.67
N LEU A 104 -2.20 -0.73 -10.25
CA LEU A 104 -2.41 -0.51 -11.67
C LEU A 104 -2.52 0.99 -11.95
N GLN A 105 -1.55 1.52 -12.67
CA GLN A 105 -1.61 2.87 -13.25
C GLN A 105 -1.52 2.76 -14.77
N LYS A 106 -2.17 3.68 -15.48
CA LYS A 106 -1.96 3.83 -16.93
C LYS A 106 -0.57 4.43 -17.18
N GLY A 107 0.31 3.68 -17.83
CA GLY A 107 1.66 4.11 -18.18
C GLY A 107 2.52 2.95 -18.67
N ASP A 108 3.74 3.25 -19.11
CA ASP A 108 4.69 2.23 -19.62
C ASP A 108 5.41 1.47 -18.49
N ASN A 109 5.42 2.01 -17.27
CA ASN A 109 6.05 1.41 -16.09
C ASN A 109 5.02 0.80 -15.13
N ALA A 110 5.44 -0.22 -14.37
CA ALA A 110 4.63 -0.77 -13.29
C ALA A 110 4.84 0.05 -12.01
N VAL A 111 3.76 0.37 -11.30
CA VAL A 111 3.86 1.01 -9.96
C VAL A 111 3.60 -0.03 -8.90
N LEU A 112 4.54 -0.15 -7.96
CA LEU A 112 4.43 -1.07 -6.84
C LEU A 112 4.43 -0.28 -5.53
N ILE A 113 3.60 -0.70 -4.59
CA ILE A 113 3.60 -0.20 -3.22
C ILE A 113 4.53 -1.09 -2.40
N PHE A 114 5.48 -0.46 -1.69
CA PHE A 114 6.44 -1.14 -0.84
C PHE A 114 6.29 -0.72 0.61
N ARG A 115 6.35 -1.72 1.49
CA ARG A 115 6.68 -1.54 2.89
C ARG A 115 8.10 -2.06 3.13
N PHE A 116 8.93 -1.21 3.74
CA PHE A 116 10.30 -1.55 4.13
C PHE A 116 10.45 -1.60 5.65
N ASN A 117 11.41 -2.39 6.12
CA ASN A 117 11.80 -2.42 7.55
C ASN A 117 12.33 -1.05 8.03
N ASN A 118 13.01 -0.32 7.15
CA ASN A 118 13.44 1.06 7.36
C ASN A 118 13.05 1.91 6.14
N LEU A 119 11.91 2.59 6.24
CA LEU A 119 11.31 3.35 5.16
C LEU A 119 12.18 4.53 4.71
N ASP A 120 12.81 5.23 5.66
CA ASP A 120 13.60 6.43 5.36
C ASP A 120 14.90 6.07 4.63
N ALA A 121 15.63 5.06 5.11
CA ALA A 121 16.82 4.54 4.43
C ALA A 121 16.48 3.99 3.03
N ALA A 122 15.34 3.31 2.87
CA ALA A 122 14.89 2.82 1.57
C ALA A 122 14.63 3.96 0.58
N MET A 123 13.97 5.03 1.02
CA MET A 123 13.74 6.19 0.16
C MET A 123 15.04 6.90 -0.21
N GLU A 124 16.01 7.02 0.69
CA GLU A 124 17.34 7.59 0.35
C GLU A 124 18.02 6.79 -0.75
N VAL A 125 18.09 5.48 -0.57
CA VAL A 125 18.72 4.55 -1.51
C VAL A 125 18.02 4.55 -2.88
N LEU A 126 16.68 4.59 -2.91
CA LEU A 126 15.90 4.71 -4.15
C LEU A 126 16.16 6.06 -4.86
N ARG A 127 16.26 7.17 -4.12
CA ARG A 127 16.56 8.49 -4.69
C ARG A 127 17.98 8.58 -5.25
N GLU A 128 18.97 8.03 -4.53
CA GLU A 128 20.35 7.94 -5.00
C GLU A 128 20.45 7.17 -6.33
N ALA A 129 19.68 6.08 -6.44
CA ALA A 129 19.57 5.27 -7.65
C ALA A 129 18.69 5.89 -8.75
N LYS A 130 18.13 7.09 -8.52
CA LYS A 130 17.21 7.79 -9.44
C LYS A 130 15.97 6.97 -9.82
N ILE A 131 15.53 6.10 -8.92
CA ILE A 131 14.29 5.33 -9.10
C ILE A 131 13.12 6.25 -8.74
N PRO A 132 12.11 6.43 -9.62
CA PRO A 132 11.00 7.31 -9.33
C PRO A 132 10.16 6.82 -8.15
N ILE A 133 9.88 7.74 -7.23
CA ILE A 133 8.99 7.53 -6.09
C ILE A 133 7.80 8.47 -6.27
N LEU A 134 6.59 7.93 -6.28
CA LEU A 134 5.39 8.74 -6.46
C LEU A 134 5.03 9.47 -5.16
N SER A 135 4.40 10.64 -5.33
CA SER A 135 3.79 11.37 -4.22
C SER A 135 2.48 10.73 -3.77
N SER A 136 2.05 11.04 -2.55
CA SER A 136 0.74 10.58 -2.06
C SER A 136 -0.39 11.12 -2.92
N GLU A 137 -0.27 12.35 -3.44
CA GLU A 137 -1.25 12.96 -4.33
C GLU A 137 -1.47 12.10 -5.59
N GLN A 138 -0.38 11.71 -6.26
CA GLN A 138 -0.44 10.90 -7.48
C GLN A 138 -1.10 9.53 -7.24
N VAL A 139 -0.96 8.96 -6.05
CA VAL A 139 -1.52 7.63 -5.75
C VAL A 139 -2.97 7.73 -5.24
N CYS A 140 -3.25 8.68 -4.35
CA CYS A 140 -4.54 8.85 -3.70
C CYS A 140 -5.58 9.56 -4.59
N HIS A 141 -5.14 10.46 -5.48
CA HIS A 141 -6.00 11.34 -6.27
C HIS A 141 -5.76 11.31 -7.79
N GLY A 142 -4.74 10.58 -8.25
CA GLY A 142 -4.41 10.48 -9.69
C GLY A 142 -5.29 9.54 -10.51
#